data_AF-A0AAU1VCF7-F1
#
_entry.id   AF-A0AAU1VCF7-F1
#
_cell.length_a   1.000
_cell.length_b   1.000
_cell.length_c   1.000
_cell.angle_alpha   90.00
_cell.angle_beta   90.00
_cell.angle_gamma   90.00
#
_symmetry.space_group_name_H-M   'P 1'
#
loop_
_entity.id
_entity.type
_entity.pdbx_description
1 polymer ?
#
loop_
_entity_poly.entity_id
_entity_poly.type
_entity_poly.pdbx_seq_one_letter_code
_entity_poly.pdbx_strand_id
1 'polypeptide(L)'
;MAVDGDAAFALPLGATGFFRSKDGPPPETDQRTFRAALYAAARAAKGCVGEVEEQAYPRTFHTATVIESTGEYAILCHAHHPWIAFAQERRDWYTEEFRAPPPWARTFADLGFAVLDRAQLTRPLTDVDTSALTQGEWRHVRLYGITTVGGVLFNAWD
;
A
#
# COMPACT_ATOMS: atom_id res chain seq x y z
N MET A 1 -29.92 16.47 -2.38
CA MET A 1 -29.17 15.85 -1.28
C MET A 1 -28.01 15.09 -1.91
N ALA A 2 -26.89 15.78 -2.16
CA ALA A 2 -25.67 15.16 -2.65
C ALA A 2 -24.63 15.37 -1.55
N VAL A 3 -24.33 14.31 -0.81
CA VAL A 3 -23.17 14.23 0.08
C VAL A 3 -22.20 13.24 -0.56
N ASP A 4 -21.70 13.58 -1.75
CA ASP A 4 -20.42 13.03 -2.20
C ASP A 4 -19.34 13.89 -1.55
N GLY A 5 -19.20 13.72 -0.23
CA GLY A 5 -17.97 14.10 0.44
C GLY A 5 -16.90 13.21 -0.15
N ASP A 6 -15.97 13.80 -0.90
CA ASP A 6 -14.60 13.33 -1.04
C ASP A 6 -14.17 12.92 0.37
N ALA A 7 -14.33 11.63 0.69
CA ALA A 7 -13.96 11.09 1.99
C ALA A 7 -12.46 11.24 2.02
N ALA A 8 -12.00 12.35 2.59
CA ALA A 8 -10.61 12.72 2.67
C ALA A 8 -9.88 11.48 3.17
N PHE A 9 -9.03 10.92 2.31
CA PHE A 9 -8.19 9.81 2.70
C PHE A 9 -7.42 10.28 3.93
N ALA A 10 -7.64 9.67 5.08
CA ALA A 10 -6.98 10.06 6.31
C ALA A 10 -5.80 9.11 6.51
N LEU A 11 -4.60 9.67 6.66
CA LEU A 11 -3.42 8.88 6.99
C LEU A 11 -3.45 8.58 8.49
N PRO A 12 -3.67 7.31 8.90
CA PRO A 12 -3.67 6.95 10.31
C PRO A 12 -2.26 6.98 10.88
N LEU A 13 -2.19 6.97 12.21
CA LEU A 13 -0.95 6.78 12.94
C LEU A 13 -0.26 5.48 12.47
N GLY A 14 1.04 5.54 12.20
CA GLY A 14 1.82 4.37 11.77
C GLY A 14 1.72 4.07 10.26
N ALA A 15 1.02 4.91 9.49
CA ALA A 15 1.00 4.84 8.03
C ALA A 15 2.40 5.00 7.39
N THR A 16 3.35 5.57 8.11
CA THR A 16 4.77 5.65 7.70
C THR A 16 5.58 4.41 8.06
N GLY A 17 5.01 3.44 8.78
CA GLY A 17 5.73 2.30 9.37
C GLY A 17 6.42 2.61 10.70
N PHE A 18 6.51 3.88 11.11
CA PHE A 18 7.07 4.26 12.40
C PHE A 18 5.99 4.29 13.48
N PHE A 19 6.16 3.46 14.51
CA PHE A 19 5.35 3.51 15.72
C PHE A 19 6.23 3.79 16.93
N ARG A 20 5.72 4.52 17.93
CA ARG A 20 6.41 4.62 19.21
C ARG A 20 6.09 3.36 20.01
N SER A 21 7.09 2.74 20.65
CA SER A 21 6.91 1.51 21.43
C SER A 21 5.84 1.60 22.54
N LYS A 22 5.45 2.82 22.94
CA LYS A 22 4.39 3.10 23.92
C LYS A 22 2.96 2.96 23.38
N ASP A 23 2.77 2.95 22.06
CA ASP A 23 1.47 2.91 21.41
C ASP A 23 1.02 1.46 21.07
N GLY A 24 1.83 0.46 21.46
CA GLY A 24 1.63 -0.96 21.16
C GLY A 24 2.18 -1.37 19.80
N PRO A 25 2.39 -2.67 19.53
CA PRO A 25 2.75 -3.12 18.19
C PRO A 25 1.58 -2.81 17.24
N PRO A 26 1.84 -2.22 16.06
CA PRO A 26 0.79 -2.02 15.07
C PRO A 26 0.17 -3.37 14.69
N PRO A 27 -1.13 -3.41 14.34
CA PRO A 27 -1.72 -4.63 13.82
C PRO A 27 -0.93 -5.08 12.59
N GLU A 28 -0.52 -6.34 12.52
CA GLU A 28 0.15 -6.88 11.33
C GLU A 28 -0.91 -7.43 10.37
N THR A 29 -0.75 -7.12 9.08
CA THR A 29 -1.53 -7.74 8.03
C THR A 29 -1.29 -9.25 8.06
N ASP A 30 -2.36 -10.04 8.18
CA ASP A 30 -2.24 -11.50 8.19
C ASP A 30 -1.68 -12.00 6.85
N GLN A 31 -0.42 -12.42 6.89
CA GLN A 31 0.31 -12.94 5.73
C GLN A 31 -0.40 -14.13 5.08
N ARG A 32 -1.09 -14.96 5.87
CA ARG A 32 -1.84 -16.09 5.33
C ARG A 32 -3.00 -15.60 4.47
N THR A 33 -3.71 -14.58 4.96
CA THR A 33 -4.80 -13.94 4.23
C THR A 33 -4.27 -13.22 2.98
N PHE A 34 -3.11 -12.55 3.06
CA PHE A 34 -2.48 -11.93 1.88
C PHE A 34 -2.09 -12.96 0.81
N ARG A 35 -1.43 -14.07 1.19
CA ARG A 35 -1.06 -15.13 0.25
C ARG A 35 -2.30 -15.78 -0.37
N ALA A 36 -3.35 -16.02 0.41
CA ALA A 36 -4.61 -16.55 -0.10
C ALA A 36 -5.23 -15.61 -1.14
N ALA A 37 -5.26 -14.30 -0.86
CA ALA A 37 -5.75 -13.29 -1.79
C ALA A 37 -4.90 -13.20 -3.05
N LEU A 38 -3.58 -13.30 -2.93
CA LEU A 38 -2.67 -13.29 -4.05
C LEU A 38 -2.90 -14.47 -5.02
N TYR A 39 -3.04 -15.70 -4.49
CA TYR A 39 -3.35 -16.86 -5.34
C TYR A 39 -4.74 -16.78 -5.95
N ALA A 40 -5.73 -16.24 -5.24
CA ALA A 40 -7.06 -16.02 -5.78
C ALA A 40 -7.04 -14.98 -6.92
N ALA A 41 -6.31 -13.87 -6.73
CA ALA A 41 -6.11 -12.83 -7.72
C ALA A 41 -5.40 -13.37 -8.98
N ALA A 42 -4.33 -14.15 -8.82
CA ALA A 42 -3.63 -14.79 -9.94
C ALA A 42 -4.56 -15.72 -10.75
N ARG A 43 -5.41 -16.50 -10.07
CA ARG A 43 -6.42 -17.34 -10.75
C ARG A 43 -7.45 -16.49 -11.51
N ALA A 44 -7.93 -15.41 -10.91
CA ALA A 44 -8.86 -14.49 -11.56
C ALA A 44 -8.24 -13.80 -12.79
N ALA A 45 -6.94 -13.49 -12.72
CA ALA A 45 -6.14 -12.97 -13.83
C ALA A 45 -5.85 -14.02 -14.92
N LYS A 46 -6.21 -15.29 -14.71
CA LYS A 46 -5.78 -16.45 -15.52
C LYS A 46 -4.26 -16.51 -15.66
N GLY A 47 -3.56 -16.05 -14.63
CA GLY A 47 -2.11 -15.99 -14.54
C GLY A 47 -1.56 -16.88 -13.44
N CYS A 48 -0.32 -16.60 -13.05
CA CYS A 48 0.34 -17.24 -11.92
C CYS A 48 0.93 -16.21 -10.97
N VAL A 49 1.14 -16.63 -9.73
CA VAL A 49 1.91 -15.86 -8.76
C VAL A 49 3.38 -16.00 -9.14
N GLY A 50 4.07 -14.88 -9.28
CA GLY A 50 5.51 -14.81 -9.49
C GLY A 50 6.27 -14.79 -8.17
N GLU A 51 7.16 -13.82 -8.02
CA GLU A 51 7.94 -13.66 -6.80
C GLU A 51 7.09 -13.08 -5.67
N VAL A 52 7.34 -13.57 -4.45
CA VAL A 52 6.76 -13.02 -3.22
C VAL A 52 7.90 -12.77 -2.26
N GLU A 53 8.00 -11.54 -1.79
CA GLU A 53 8.97 -11.10 -0.82
C GLU A 53 8.22 -10.51 0.37
N GLU A 54 8.57 -11.04 1.53
CA GLU A 54 8.01 -10.57 2.78
C GLU A 54 8.63 -9.22 3.16
N GLN A 55 7.90 -8.46 3.96
CA GLN A 55 8.41 -7.22 4.50
C GLN A 55 9.69 -7.50 5.29
N ALA A 56 10.72 -6.70 5.01
CA ALA A 56 11.98 -6.70 5.74
C ALA A 56 12.32 -5.25 6.09
N TYR A 57 12.61 -4.99 7.36
CA TYR A 57 13.00 -3.65 7.83
C TYR A 57 14.15 -3.10 6.95
N PRO A 58 14.07 -1.83 6.48
CA PRO A 58 13.11 -0.78 6.86
C PRO A 58 11.81 -0.72 6.05
N ARG A 59 11.54 -1.68 5.16
CA ARG A 59 10.35 -1.68 4.29
C ARG A 59 9.05 -1.74 5.09
N THR A 60 8.02 -1.07 4.61
CA THR A 60 6.69 -1.00 5.23
C THR A 60 5.64 -1.89 4.55
N PHE A 61 6.03 -2.64 3.54
CA PHE A 61 5.15 -3.46 2.71
C PHE A 61 5.77 -4.79 2.30
N HIS A 62 4.91 -5.78 2.06
CA HIS A 62 5.23 -7.00 1.34
C HIS A 62 5.09 -6.73 -0.16
N THR A 63 5.90 -7.40 -0.97
CA THR A 63 5.88 -7.24 -2.43
C THR A 63 5.64 -8.58 -3.08
N ALA A 64 4.64 -8.66 -3.95
CA ALA A 64 4.39 -9.85 -4.76
C ALA A 64 4.23 -9.49 -6.24
N THR A 65 4.34 -10.47 -7.14
CA THR A 65 3.97 -10.28 -8.54
C THR A 65 2.91 -11.27 -9.00
N VAL A 66 2.06 -10.79 -9.91
CA VAL A 66 1.14 -11.62 -10.68
C VAL A 66 1.49 -11.47 -12.14
N ILE A 67 1.78 -12.60 -12.78
CA ILE A 67 2.15 -12.68 -14.20
C ILE A 67 0.91 -13.17 -14.95
N GLU A 68 0.37 -12.33 -15.82
CA GLU A 68 -0.72 -12.65 -16.74
C GLU A 68 -0.24 -12.59 -18.19
N SER A 69 -1.08 -13.02 -19.14
CA SER A 69 -0.72 -13.06 -20.57
C SER A 69 -0.34 -11.69 -21.16
N THR A 70 -0.80 -10.61 -20.54
CA THR A 70 -0.64 -9.22 -20.96
C THR A 70 0.52 -8.50 -20.27
N GLY A 71 1.15 -9.13 -19.28
CA GLY A 71 2.29 -8.55 -18.56
C GLY A 71 2.35 -8.98 -17.10
N GLU A 72 3.24 -8.32 -16.36
CA GLU A 72 3.44 -8.52 -14.93
C GLU A 72 2.92 -7.32 -14.14
N TYR A 73 2.31 -7.59 -13.00
CA TYR A 73 1.86 -6.58 -12.04
C TYR A 73 2.58 -6.78 -10.72
N ALA A 74 3.29 -5.73 -10.27
CA ALA A 74 3.79 -5.67 -8.91
C ALA A 74 2.65 -5.27 -7.97
N ILE A 75 2.52 -6.01 -6.88
CA ILE A 75 1.50 -5.86 -5.85
C ILE A 75 2.21 -5.53 -4.55
N LEU A 76 1.79 -4.43 -3.93
CA LEU A 76 2.33 -3.95 -2.67
C LEU A 76 1.26 -4.10 -1.61
N CYS A 77 1.55 -4.85 -0.55
CA CYS A 77 0.66 -5.02 0.58
C CYS A 77 1.25 -4.37 1.81
N HIS A 78 0.59 -3.35 2.34
CA HIS A 78 1.07 -2.67 3.53
C HIS A 78 1.17 -3.66 4.71
N ALA A 79 2.27 -3.61 5.46
CA ALA A 79 2.56 -4.58 6.52
C ALA A 79 1.64 -4.41 7.73
N HIS A 80 1.14 -3.19 7.97
CA HIS A 80 0.32 -2.88 9.15
C HIS A 80 -1.14 -2.55 8.87
N HIS A 81 -1.51 -2.47 7.60
CA HIS A 81 -2.86 -2.11 7.19
C HIS A 81 -3.21 -2.99 6.00
N PRO A 82 -4.47 -3.44 5.85
CA PRO A 82 -4.87 -4.30 4.75
C PRO A 82 -5.03 -3.48 3.45
N TRP A 83 -4.03 -2.66 3.10
CA TRP A 83 -4.00 -1.85 1.88
C TRP A 83 -3.18 -2.52 0.81
N ILE A 84 -3.74 -2.52 -0.40
CA ILE A 84 -3.11 -3.07 -1.59
C ILE A 84 -2.91 -1.95 -2.60
N ALA A 85 -1.71 -1.83 -3.13
CA ALA A 85 -1.39 -0.99 -4.26
C ALA A 85 -0.80 -1.82 -5.41
N PHE A 86 -0.91 -1.29 -6.62
CA PHE A 86 -0.33 -1.88 -7.82
C PHE A 86 0.76 -0.97 -8.36
N ALA A 87 1.84 -1.55 -8.85
CA ALA A 87 2.92 -0.84 -9.51
C ALA A 87 3.36 -1.54 -10.79
N GLN A 88 4.08 -0.82 -11.65
CA GLN A 88 4.55 -1.38 -12.92
C GLN A 88 5.64 -2.44 -12.73
N GLU A 89 6.55 -2.23 -11.77
CA GLU A 89 7.68 -3.11 -11.49
C GLU A 89 7.92 -3.18 -9.99
N ARG A 90 8.60 -4.24 -9.54
CA ARG A 90 9.08 -4.36 -8.16
C ARG A 90 10.20 -3.34 -7.92
N ARG A 91 10.12 -2.58 -6.83
CA ARG A 91 11.10 -1.58 -6.39
C ARG A 91 11.18 -1.56 -4.88
N ASP A 92 12.30 -1.08 -4.37
CA ASP A 92 12.52 -0.91 -2.92
C ASP A 92 11.81 0.34 -2.37
N TRP A 93 11.46 1.28 -3.24
CA TRP A 93 10.64 2.46 -2.94
C TRP A 93 9.66 2.76 -4.07
N TYR A 94 8.61 3.52 -3.77
CA TYR A 94 7.64 3.98 -4.77
C TYR A 94 7.26 5.43 -4.51
N THR A 95 7.16 6.24 -5.57
CA THR A 95 6.69 7.63 -5.46
C THR A 95 5.49 7.87 -6.36
N GLU A 96 5.65 7.60 -7.66
CA GLU A 96 4.63 7.86 -8.69
C GLU A 96 4.39 6.66 -9.62
N GLU A 97 5.17 5.58 -9.47
CA GLU A 97 5.12 4.39 -10.34
C GLU A 97 3.94 3.45 -10.07
N PHE A 98 2.92 3.95 -9.37
CA PHE A 98 1.68 3.23 -9.11
C PHE A 98 0.83 3.10 -10.37
N ARG A 99 0.15 1.97 -10.48
CA ARG A 99 -0.78 1.63 -11.55
C ARG A 99 -2.21 1.59 -11.05
N ALA A 100 -3.14 1.83 -11.97
CA ALA A 100 -4.54 1.58 -11.71
C ALA A 100 -4.75 0.09 -11.41
N PRO A 101 -5.62 -0.26 -10.45
CA PRO A 101 -5.88 -1.64 -10.11
C PRO A 101 -6.49 -2.37 -11.31
N PRO A 102 -5.97 -3.55 -11.69
CA PRO A 102 -6.54 -4.35 -12.77
C PRO A 102 -7.91 -4.91 -12.35
N PRO A 103 -8.76 -5.37 -13.29
CA PRO A 103 -10.10 -5.87 -12.98
C PRO A 103 -10.15 -7.00 -11.93
N TRP A 104 -9.13 -7.87 -11.92
CA TRP A 104 -9.01 -8.96 -10.96
C TRP A 104 -8.60 -8.51 -9.55
N ALA A 105 -8.19 -7.25 -9.37
CA ALA A 105 -7.86 -6.67 -8.07
C ALA A 105 -9.04 -6.70 -7.10
N ARG A 106 -10.28 -6.76 -7.62
CA ARG A 106 -11.50 -6.93 -6.81
C ARG A 106 -11.42 -8.15 -5.88
N THR A 107 -10.66 -9.18 -6.25
CA THR A 107 -10.44 -10.36 -5.41
C THR A 107 -9.81 -10.02 -4.06
N PHE A 108 -8.95 -9.00 -3.99
CA PHE A 108 -8.40 -8.50 -2.74
C PHE A 108 -9.48 -7.84 -1.88
N ALA A 109 -10.34 -7.02 -2.50
CA ALA A 109 -11.46 -6.38 -1.82
C ALA A 109 -12.46 -7.39 -1.23
N ASP A 110 -12.76 -8.46 -1.98
CA ASP A 110 -13.63 -9.55 -1.53
C ASP A 110 -13.06 -10.31 -0.31
N LEU A 111 -11.75 -10.21 -0.07
CA LEU A 111 -11.03 -10.83 1.06
C LEU A 111 -10.66 -9.82 2.16
N GLY A 112 -11.23 -8.62 2.13
CA GLY A 112 -11.10 -7.62 3.21
C GLY A 112 -9.94 -6.65 3.05
N PHE A 113 -9.27 -6.62 1.89
CA PHE A 113 -8.25 -5.62 1.60
C PHE A 113 -8.85 -4.37 0.95
N ALA A 114 -8.40 -3.19 1.36
CA ALA A 114 -8.69 -1.95 0.67
C ALA A 114 -7.69 -1.76 -0.47
N VAL A 115 -8.18 -1.90 -1.71
CA VAL A 115 -7.39 -1.66 -2.92
C VAL A 115 -7.34 -0.16 -3.20
N LEU A 116 -6.14 0.41 -3.13
CA LEU A 116 -5.87 1.81 -3.39
C LEU A 116 -5.61 2.01 -4.89
N ASP A 117 -6.28 3.00 -5.46
CA ASP A 117 -6.06 3.37 -6.86
C ASP A 117 -4.84 4.30 -7.03
N ARG A 118 -4.39 4.44 -8.27
CA ARG A 118 -3.28 5.34 -8.60
C ARG A 118 -3.55 6.78 -8.16
N ALA A 119 -4.76 7.29 -8.37
CA ALA A 119 -5.09 8.68 -8.07
C ALA A 119 -5.03 8.98 -6.56
N GLN A 120 -5.46 8.04 -5.73
CA GLN A 120 -5.34 8.09 -4.27
C GLN A 120 -3.87 8.06 -3.85
N LEU A 121 -3.07 7.18 -4.46
CA LEU A 121 -1.64 7.03 -4.12
C LEU A 121 -0.79 8.20 -4.58
N THR A 122 -1.11 8.82 -5.72
CA THR A 122 -0.41 10.02 -6.20
C THR A 122 -0.99 11.32 -5.65
N ARG A 123 -1.99 11.24 -4.75
CA ARG A 123 -2.60 12.44 -4.14
C ARG A 123 -1.55 13.15 -3.29
N PRO A 124 -1.40 14.48 -3.43
CA PRO A 124 -0.51 15.26 -2.58
C PRO A 124 -0.91 15.16 -1.11
N LEU A 125 0.07 15.10 -0.21
CA LEU A 125 -0.18 15.11 1.25
C LEU A 125 -0.89 16.38 1.73
N THR A 126 -0.82 17.48 0.96
CA THR A 126 -1.55 18.73 1.24
C THR A 126 -3.06 18.59 1.11
N ASP A 127 -3.52 17.58 0.37
CA ASP A 127 -4.93 17.39 0.01
C ASP A 127 -5.57 16.27 0.84
N VAL A 128 -4.87 15.81 1.87
CA VAL A 128 -5.13 14.57 2.64
C VAL A 128 -5.11 14.93 4.12
N ASP A 129 -5.99 14.31 4.91
CA ASP A 129 -5.94 14.54 6.35
C ASP A 129 -4.71 13.83 6.94
N THR A 130 -3.76 14.65 7.39
CA THR A 130 -2.49 14.25 7.99
C THR A 130 -2.43 14.55 9.49
N SER A 131 -3.57 14.91 10.11
CA SER A 131 -3.65 15.32 11.51
C SER A 131 -3.22 14.23 12.50
N ALA A 132 -3.31 12.96 12.11
CA ALA A 132 -2.88 11.83 12.92
C ALA A 132 -1.36 11.54 12.85
N LEU A 133 -0.62 12.16 11.92
CA LEU A 133 0.83 11.99 11.82
C LEU A 133 1.55 12.77 12.94
N THR A 134 2.47 12.09 13.60
CA THR A 134 3.29 12.70 14.65
C THR A 134 4.39 13.61 14.08
N GLN A 135 4.96 14.47 14.92
CA GLN A 135 6.10 15.30 14.53
C GLN A 135 7.32 14.48 14.07
N GLY A 136 7.50 13.26 14.62
CA GLY A 136 8.58 12.35 14.21
C GLY A 136 8.38 11.84 12.79
N GLU A 137 7.16 11.44 12.46
CA GLU A 137 6.77 11.00 11.12
C GLU A 137 6.95 12.12 10.09
N TRP A 138 6.49 13.34 10.42
CA TRP A 138 6.70 14.52 9.58
C TRP A 138 8.16 14.86 9.35
N ARG A 139 9.05 14.56 10.31
CA ARG A 139 10.50 14.76 10.12
C ARG A 139 11.04 13.83 9.04
N HIS A 140 10.63 12.56 9.02
CA HIS A 140 11.06 11.62 7.98
C HIS A 140 10.44 11.96 6.62
N VAL A 141 9.14 12.27 6.57
CA VAL A 141 8.47 12.74 5.33
C VAL A 141 9.27 13.89 4.69
N ARG A 142 9.70 14.87 5.48
CA ARG A 142 10.53 15.99 5.00
C ARG A 142 11.95 15.58 4.65
N LEU A 143 12.57 14.71 5.44
CA LEU A 143 13.93 14.23 5.22
C LEU A 143 14.06 13.49 3.88
N TYR A 144 13.08 12.64 3.56
CA TYR A 144 13.03 11.86 2.33
C TYR A 144 12.33 12.58 1.17
N GLY A 145 11.87 13.83 1.38
CA GLY A 145 11.26 14.65 0.32
C GLY A 145 9.93 14.11 -0.20
N ILE A 146 9.17 13.41 0.64
CA ILE A 146 7.96 12.68 0.24
C ILE A 146 6.77 13.64 0.23
N THR A 147 6.04 13.64 -0.89
CA THR A 147 4.95 14.58 -1.14
C THR A 147 3.61 13.90 -1.45
N THR A 148 3.60 12.58 -1.64
CA THR A 148 2.42 11.79 -2.03
C THR A 148 2.03 10.78 -0.96
N VAL A 149 0.75 10.39 -0.94
CA VAL A 149 0.22 9.33 -0.06
C VAL A 149 0.96 8.02 -0.26
N GLY A 150 1.13 7.58 -1.50
CA GLY A 150 1.76 6.31 -1.82
C GLY A 150 3.21 6.26 -1.39
N GLY A 151 3.94 7.38 -1.50
CA GLY A 151 5.31 7.48 -0.99
C GLY A 151 5.40 7.43 0.54
N VAL A 152 4.34 7.81 1.25
CA VAL A 152 4.24 7.62 2.72
C VAL A 152 3.94 6.16 3.06
N LEU A 153 2.98 5.55 2.36
CA LEU A 153 2.49 4.20 2.68
C LEU A 153 3.46 3.09 2.25
N PHE A 154 4.12 3.24 1.11
CA PHE A 154 4.96 2.20 0.52
C PHE A 154 6.41 2.66 0.48
N ASN A 155 7.00 2.75 1.68
CA ASN A 155 8.34 3.28 1.91
C ASN A 155 9.31 2.27 2.53
N ALA A 156 10.60 2.63 2.55
CA ALA A 156 11.68 1.91 3.21
C ALA A 156 12.69 2.89 3.85
N TRP A 157 12.20 3.75 4.76
CA TRP A 157 13.01 4.76 5.46
C TRP A 157 13.72 4.19 6.70
N ASP A 158 14.97 4.58 6.93
CA ASP A 158 15.80 4.16 8.09
C ASP A 158 16.06 5.33 9.06
#